data_AF-A0A9R1UXM7-F1
#
_entry.id   AF-A0A9R1UXM7-F1
#
_cell.length_a   1.000
_cell.length_b   1.000
_cell.length_c   1.000
_cell.angle_alpha   90.00
_cell.angle_beta   90.00
_cell.angle_gamma   90.00
#
_symmetry.space_group_name_H-M   'P 1'
#
loop_
_entity.id
_entity.type
_entity.pdbx_description
1 polymer ?
#
loop_
_entity_poly.entity_id
_entity_poly.type
_entity_poly.pdbx_seq_one_letter_code
_entity_poly.pdbx_strand_id
1 'polypeptide(L)'
;MEHGIRQGDPLSPFLFIIAAEGLNIALEMAKQSGAFFGIQLPRQGPSISHLQYADDVIFLGSWSIENAKNLIRILICFELSSGLKVNMSKSKIFGIGVPNCELELLACYSNCSIGSFTFIYLGLSVGASMAKVTYWNPIIEKFQARLSKWKASNLSFGGRLTLCKAVLSSLSTFYFSMYKAPVKVIKTLEKIRMRFFRGGDETSKKMAWIYYSMNIIIQNN
;
A
#
# COMPACT_ATOMS: atom_id res chain seq x y z
N MET A 1 4.61 -7.33 -33.96
CA MET A 1 4.26 -6.05 -33.32
C MET A 1 4.89 -6.05 -31.95
N GLU A 2 5.89 -5.20 -31.74
CA GLU A 2 6.63 -5.08 -30.48
C GLU A 2 5.77 -4.31 -29.48
N HIS A 3 5.12 -5.02 -28.56
CA HIS A 3 4.23 -4.42 -27.57
C HIS A 3 5.02 -4.12 -26.30
N GLY A 4 5.41 -2.87 -26.11
CA GLY A 4 6.00 -2.40 -24.86
C GLY A 4 6.63 -1.03 -25.01
N ILE A 5 6.28 -0.11 -24.11
CA ILE A 5 6.97 1.18 -24.03
C ILE A 5 8.30 0.95 -23.31
N ARG A 6 9.40 1.56 -23.79
CA ARG A 6 10.72 1.38 -23.18
C ARG A 6 10.72 1.83 -21.71
N GLN A 7 11.24 0.98 -20.83
CA GLN A 7 11.57 1.41 -19.46
C GLN A 7 12.64 2.50 -19.51
N GLY A 8 12.37 3.62 -18.84
CA GLY A 8 13.26 4.78 -18.81
C GLY A 8 12.93 5.88 -19.82
N ASP A 9 11.95 5.69 -20.70
CA ASP A 9 11.39 6.77 -21.51
C ASP A 9 10.48 7.66 -20.62
N PRO A 10 10.72 8.99 -20.56
CA PRO A 10 9.93 9.91 -19.75
C PRO A 10 8.44 9.99 -20.17
N LEU A 11 8.07 9.56 -21.38
CA LEU A 11 6.68 9.57 -21.86
C LEU A 11 5.87 8.33 -21.46
N SER A 12 6.54 7.19 -21.20
CA SER A 12 5.87 5.94 -20.84
C SER A 12 4.87 6.05 -19.68
N PRO A 13 5.20 6.76 -18.58
CA PRO A 13 4.25 6.91 -17.47
C PRO A 13 2.99 7.67 -17.87
N PHE A 14 3.10 8.68 -18.74
CA PHE A 14 1.95 9.47 -19.18
C PHE A 14 1.03 8.66 -20.09
N LEU A 15 1.59 7.89 -21.01
CA LEU A 15 0.82 7.00 -21.87
C LEU A 15 0.07 5.94 -21.06
N PHE A 16 0.71 5.40 -20.02
CA PHE A 16 0.04 4.49 -19.10
C PHE A 16 -1.12 5.16 -18.34
N ILE A 17 -0.93 6.38 -17.86
CA ILE A 17 -1.99 7.15 -17.19
C ILE A 17 -3.18 7.39 -18.13
N ILE A 18 -2.93 7.71 -19.40
CA ILE A 18 -4.01 7.91 -20.40
C ILE A 18 -4.79 6.62 -20.61
N ALA A 19 -4.11 5.47 -20.71
CA ALA A 19 -4.78 4.19 -20.81
C ALA A 19 -5.59 3.87 -19.54
N ALA A 20 -5.02 4.10 -18.35
CA ALA A 20 -5.71 3.92 -17.08
C ALA A 20 -6.96 4.81 -16.94
N GLU A 21 -6.93 6.04 -17.47
CA GLU A 21 -8.11 6.91 -17.52
C GLU A 21 -9.25 6.30 -18.35
N GLY A 22 -8.93 5.59 -19.44
CA GLY A 22 -9.92 4.82 -20.20
C GLY A 22 -10.63 3.76 -19.35
N LEU A 23 -9.91 3.08 -18.45
CA LEU A 23 -10.50 2.14 -17.50
C LEU A 23 -11.37 2.85 -16.45
N ASN A 24 -10.93 4.01 -15.95
CA ASN A 24 -11.71 4.84 -15.02
C ASN A 24 -13.05 5.24 -15.65
N ILE A 25 -13.04 5.74 -16.89
CA ILE A 25 -14.24 6.10 -17.65
C ILE A 25 -15.16 4.89 -17.83
N ALA A 26 -14.63 3.74 -18.22
CA ALA A 26 -15.43 2.52 -18.41
C ALA A 26 -16.15 2.08 -17.12
N LEU A 27 -15.47 2.17 -15.97
CA LEU A 27 -16.06 1.84 -14.67
C LEU A 27 -17.13 2.87 -14.26
N GLU A 28 -16.91 4.15 -14.53
CA GLU A 28 -17.89 5.18 -14.20
C GLU A 28 -19.14 5.06 -15.08
N MET A 29 -18.99 4.78 -16.37
CA MET A 29 -20.11 4.47 -17.26
C MET A 29 -20.88 3.23 -16.78
N ALA A 30 -20.18 2.18 -16.37
CA ALA A 30 -20.81 0.97 -15.83
C ALA A 30 -21.59 1.24 -14.53
N LYS A 31 -21.11 2.17 -13.69
CA LYS A 31 -21.86 2.62 -12.50
C LYS A 31 -23.11 3.38 -12.88
N GLN A 32 -22.99 4.33 -13.81
CA GLN A 32 -24.12 5.15 -14.27
C GLN A 32 -25.21 4.32 -14.94
N SER A 33 -24.82 3.26 -15.67
CA SER A 33 -25.76 2.33 -16.31
C SER A 33 -26.33 1.27 -15.36
N GLY A 34 -25.91 1.23 -14.09
CA GLY A 34 -26.28 0.19 -13.14
C GLY A 34 -25.68 -1.20 -13.43
N ALA A 35 -24.67 -1.29 -14.30
CA ALA A 35 -23.97 -2.53 -14.61
C ALA A 35 -22.94 -2.90 -13.52
N PHE A 36 -22.38 -1.91 -12.83
CA PHE A 36 -21.45 -2.13 -11.72
C PHE A 36 -21.80 -1.30 -10.48
N PHE A 37 -21.88 -1.94 -9.33
CA PHE A 37 -22.16 -1.29 -8.06
C PHE A 37 -20.89 -1.24 -7.20
N GLY A 38 -20.36 -0.03 -7.02
CA GLY A 38 -19.25 0.24 -6.10
C GLY A 38 -19.64 0.08 -4.62
N ILE A 39 -18.74 0.48 -3.72
CA ILE A 39 -19.00 0.57 -2.29
C ILE A 39 -19.38 2.01 -1.94
N GLN A 40 -20.58 2.18 -1.41
CA GLN A 40 -21.07 3.47 -0.93
C GLN A 40 -20.51 3.76 0.47
N LEU A 41 -19.78 4.88 0.62
CA LEU A 41 -19.29 5.28 1.93
C LEU A 41 -20.42 5.85 2.82
N PRO A 42 -20.32 5.70 4.16
CA PRO A 42 -21.27 6.27 5.11
C PRO A 42 -21.42 7.79 4.97
N ARG A 43 -22.51 8.34 5.53
CA ARG A 43 -22.78 9.79 5.57
C ARG A 43 -22.82 10.47 4.19
N GLN A 44 -23.44 9.80 3.21
CA GLN A 44 -23.52 10.29 1.83
C GLN A 44 -22.14 10.57 1.21
N GLY A 45 -21.13 9.80 1.62
CA GLY A 45 -19.79 9.90 1.04
C GLY A 45 -19.75 9.47 -0.44
N PRO A 46 -18.59 9.53 -1.09
CA PRO A 46 -18.48 9.07 -2.46
C PRO A 46 -18.67 7.55 -2.58
N SER A 47 -19.19 7.11 -3.73
CA SER A 47 -19.21 5.70 -4.12
C SER A 47 -17.89 5.32 -4.75
N ILE A 48 -17.14 4.43 -4.10
CA ILE A 48 -15.81 3.99 -4.54
C ILE A 48 -15.94 2.68 -5.31
N SER A 49 -15.49 2.67 -6.56
CA SER A 49 -15.42 1.45 -7.39
C SER A 49 -14.02 0.90 -7.55
N HIS A 50 -12.99 1.74 -7.44
CA HIS A 50 -11.61 1.33 -7.62
C HIS A 50 -10.63 2.31 -6.95
N LEU A 51 -9.43 1.82 -6.68
CA LEU A 51 -8.28 2.57 -6.22
C LEU A 51 -7.11 2.19 -7.14
N GLN A 52 -6.59 3.15 -7.90
CA GLN A 52 -5.53 2.94 -8.88
C GLN A 52 -4.26 3.67 -8.48
N TYR A 53 -3.12 2.97 -8.53
CA TYR A 53 -1.79 3.56 -8.41
C TYR A 53 -0.84 2.84 -9.36
N ALA A 54 -0.47 3.50 -10.47
CA ALA A 54 0.27 2.86 -11.55
C ALA A 54 -0.40 1.52 -11.94
N ASP A 55 0.35 0.42 -11.94
CA ASP A 55 -0.13 -0.93 -12.26
C ASP A 55 -0.90 -1.63 -11.12
N ASP A 56 -0.85 -1.09 -9.90
CA ASP A 56 -1.53 -1.66 -8.73
C ASP A 56 -2.95 -1.10 -8.59
N VAL A 57 -3.95 -1.92 -8.93
CA VAL A 57 -5.37 -1.57 -8.87
C VAL A 57 -6.15 -2.45 -7.90
N ILE A 58 -6.94 -1.84 -7.02
CA ILE A 58 -7.95 -2.52 -6.21
C ILE A 58 -9.33 -2.14 -6.75
N PHE A 59 -10.14 -3.14 -7.08
CA PHE A 59 -11.55 -2.94 -7.39
C PHE A 59 -12.42 -3.22 -6.16
N LEU A 60 -13.40 -2.35 -5.93
CA LEU A 60 -14.30 -2.36 -4.79
C LEU A 60 -15.73 -2.38 -5.31
N GLY A 61 -16.49 -3.41 -4.94
CA GLY A 61 -17.86 -3.54 -5.38
C GLY A 61 -18.74 -4.18 -4.32
N SER A 62 -20.03 -3.89 -4.39
CA SER A 62 -21.04 -4.59 -3.61
C SER A 62 -21.03 -6.08 -3.94
N TRP A 63 -21.23 -6.93 -2.94
CA TRP A 63 -21.22 -8.38 -3.15
C TRP A 63 -22.39 -8.81 -4.03
N SER A 64 -22.06 -9.38 -5.19
CA SER A 64 -22.97 -10.10 -6.07
C SER A 64 -22.13 -10.81 -7.13
N ILE A 65 -22.48 -12.06 -7.43
CA ILE A 65 -21.82 -12.82 -8.51
C ILE A 65 -21.94 -12.07 -9.84
N GLU A 66 -23.07 -11.43 -10.11
CA GLU A 66 -23.27 -10.67 -11.35
C GLU A 66 -22.42 -9.40 -11.38
N ASN A 67 -22.30 -8.69 -10.24
CA ASN A 67 -21.46 -7.51 -10.15
C ASN A 67 -19.97 -7.84 -10.39
N ALA A 68 -19.49 -8.96 -9.84
CA ALA A 68 -18.14 -9.46 -10.07
C ALA A 68 -17.92 -9.90 -11.53
N LYS A 69 -18.90 -10.58 -12.14
CA LYS A 69 -18.86 -10.92 -13.58
C LYS A 69 -18.80 -9.67 -14.46
N ASN A 70 -19.59 -8.64 -14.14
CA ASN A 70 -19.57 -7.37 -14.86
C ASN A 70 -18.22 -6.68 -14.77
N LEU A 71 -17.58 -6.67 -13.60
CA LEU A 71 -16.21 -6.18 -13.47
C LEU A 71 -15.25 -6.93 -14.41
N ILE A 72 -15.31 -8.26 -14.43
CA ILE A 72 -14.44 -9.07 -15.31
C ILE A 72 -14.70 -8.75 -16.78
N ARG A 73 -15.97 -8.58 -17.19
CA ARG A 73 -16.32 -8.16 -18.57
C ARG A 73 -15.73 -6.80 -18.91
N ILE A 74 -15.80 -5.82 -17.99
CA ILE A 74 -15.20 -4.49 -18.17
C ILE A 74 -13.68 -4.61 -18.35
N LEU A 75 -13.01 -5.44 -17.56
CA LEU A 75 -11.57 -5.67 -17.67
C LEU A 75 -11.18 -6.32 -19.01
N ILE A 76 -11.98 -7.26 -19.50
CA ILE A 76 -11.78 -7.87 -20.83
C ILE A 76 -11.96 -6.81 -21.93
N CYS A 77 -13.01 -6.01 -21.87
CA CYS A 77 -13.22 -4.91 -22.83
C CYS A 77 -12.06 -3.90 -22.81
N PHE A 78 -11.54 -3.60 -21.61
CA PHE A 78 -10.37 -2.75 -21.44
C PHE A 78 -9.11 -3.37 -22.06
N GLU A 79 -8.84 -4.66 -21.81
CA GLU A 79 -7.71 -5.38 -22.42
C GLU A 79 -7.80 -5.35 -23.95
N LEU A 80 -8.99 -5.59 -24.51
CA LEU A 80 -9.23 -5.55 -25.95
C LEU A 80 -9.04 -4.14 -26.54
N SER A 81 -9.42 -3.09 -25.80
CA SER A 81 -9.38 -1.71 -26.30
C SER A 81 -7.99 -1.07 -26.14
N SER A 82 -7.28 -1.37 -25.06
CA SER A 82 -6.00 -0.75 -24.70
C SER A 82 -4.78 -1.61 -25.07
N GLY A 83 -4.97 -2.93 -25.25
CA GLY A 83 -3.88 -3.90 -25.32
C GLY A 83 -3.20 -4.19 -23.97
N LEU A 84 -3.67 -3.59 -22.87
CA LEU A 84 -3.14 -3.82 -21.52
C LEU A 84 -3.85 -4.99 -20.85
N LYS A 85 -3.13 -6.10 -20.73
CA LYS A 85 -3.65 -7.32 -20.12
C LYS A 85 -3.59 -7.28 -18.59
N VAL A 86 -4.72 -7.55 -17.96
CA VAL A 86 -4.78 -7.75 -16.50
C VAL A 86 -4.11 -9.07 -16.14
N ASN A 87 -3.20 -9.02 -15.18
CA ASN A 87 -2.49 -10.20 -14.71
C ASN A 87 -3.33 -10.99 -13.69
N MET A 88 -4.25 -11.83 -14.18
CA MET A 88 -5.14 -12.63 -13.33
C MET A 88 -4.40 -13.58 -12.36
N SER A 89 -3.19 -14.05 -12.72
CA SER A 89 -2.41 -14.92 -11.83
C SER A 89 -1.78 -14.18 -10.64
N LYS A 90 -1.56 -12.86 -10.76
CA LYS A 90 -1.17 -11.99 -9.64
C LYS A 90 -2.36 -11.38 -8.91
N SER A 91 -3.51 -11.28 -9.57
CA SER A 91 -4.75 -10.78 -8.98
C SER A 91 -5.33 -11.75 -7.96
N LYS A 92 -6.00 -11.18 -6.95
CA LYS A 92 -6.64 -11.92 -5.87
C LYS A 92 -8.05 -11.44 -5.64
N ILE A 93 -8.96 -12.37 -5.34
CA ILE A 93 -10.33 -12.07 -4.95
C ILE A 93 -10.45 -12.12 -3.43
N PHE A 94 -11.12 -11.13 -2.87
CA PHE A 94 -11.39 -11.03 -1.43
C PHE A 94 -12.89 -10.88 -1.21
N GLY A 95 -13.43 -11.61 -0.23
CA GLY A 95 -14.81 -11.47 0.23
C GLY A 95 -14.85 -11.05 1.70
N ILE A 96 -15.72 -10.09 2.04
CA ILE A 96 -15.96 -9.69 3.43
C ILE A 96 -17.35 -10.20 3.81
N GLY A 97 -17.42 -11.17 4.73
CA GLY A 97 -18.68 -11.78 5.14
C GLY A 97 -19.31 -12.69 4.09
N VAL A 98 -18.50 -13.23 3.18
CA VAL A 98 -18.93 -14.05 2.05
C VAL A 98 -18.59 -15.53 2.31
N PRO A 99 -19.49 -16.48 1.99
CA PRO A 99 -19.19 -17.92 2.05
C PRO A 99 -18.05 -18.32 1.11
N ASN A 100 -17.18 -19.22 1.57
CA ASN A 100 -16.04 -19.69 0.76
C ASN A 100 -16.47 -20.33 -0.57
N CYS A 101 -17.60 -21.03 -0.61
CA CYS A 101 -18.11 -21.66 -1.83
C CYS A 101 -18.40 -20.64 -2.95
N GLU A 102 -18.92 -19.46 -2.62
CA GLU A 102 -19.17 -18.42 -3.63
C GLU A 102 -17.86 -17.74 -4.09
N LEU A 103 -16.89 -17.59 -3.18
CA LEU A 103 -15.56 -17.09 -3.52
C LEU A 103 -14.81 -18.05 -4.44
N GLU A 104 -14.90 -19.36 -4.20
CA GLU A 104 -14.32 -20.40 -5.04
C GLU A 104 -14.95 -20.39 -6.43
N LEU A 105 -16.26 -20.21 -6.54
CA LEU A 105 -16.95 -20.11 -7.82
C LEU A 105 -16.45 -18.90 -8.63
N LEU A 106 -16.31 -17.73 -8.00
CA LEU A 106 -15.78 -16.54 -8.65
C LEU A 106 -14.28 -16.65 -8.99
N ALA A 107 -13.49 -17.29 -8.13
CA ALA A 107 -12.08 -17.57 -8.37
C ALA A 107 -11.90 -18.46 -9.61
N CYS A 108 -12.70 -19.52 -9.73
CA CYS A 108 -12.73 -20.39 -10.91
C CYS A 108 -13.16 -19.63 -12.17
N TYR A 109 -14.19 -18.77 -12.07
CA TYR A 109 -14.68 -17.99 -13.22
C TYR A 109 -13.65 -16.95 -13.72
N SER A 110 -12.97 -16.28 -12.80
CA SER A 110 -11.99 -15.23 -13.10
C SER A 110 -10.57 -15.74 -13.37
N ASN A 111 -10.30 -17.01 -13.05
CA ASN A 111 -8.95 -17.56 -13.02
C ASN A 111 -8.01 -16.80 -12.06
N CYS A 112 -8.56 -16.26 -10.97
CA CYS A 112 -7.83 -15.58 -9.90
C CYS A 112 -7.72 -16.48 -8.66
N SER A 113 -6.69 -16.26 -7.86
CA SER A 113 -6.57 -16.92 -6.55
C SER A 113 -7.42 -16.21 -5.48
N ILE A 114 -7.89 -16.95 -4.48
CA ILE A 114 -8.54 -16.35 -3.30
C ILE A 114 -7.47 -15.74 -2.40
N GLY A 115 -7.66 -14.47 -2.05
CA GLY A 115 -6.83 -13.76 -1.09
C GLY A 115 -7.33 -13.91 0.34
N SER A 116 -6.45 -13.66 1.30
CA SER A 116 -6.78 -13.62 2.72
C SER A 116 -6.43 -12.26 3.32
N PHE A 117 -7.25 -11.80 4.25
CA PHE A 117 -6.92 -10.64 5.09
C PHE A 117 -5.96 -11.08 6.20
N THR A 118 -4.91 -10.35 6.55
CA THR A 118 -4.45 -9.03 6.07
C THR A 118 -3.53 -9.14 4.85
N PHE A 119 -3.66 -8.25 3.86
CA PHE A 119 -2.75 -8.18 2.70
C PHE A 119 -2.02 -6.82 2.60
N ILE A 120 -1.00 -6.73 1.74
CA ILE A 120 -0.20 -5.51 1.55
C ILE A 120 -0.64 -4.81 0.25
N TYR A 121 -0.93 -3.52 0.32
CA TYR A 121 -1.19 -2.63 -0.82
C TYR A 121 -0.35 -1.36 -0.66
N LEU A 122 0.47 -1.01 -1.65
CA LEU A 122 1.38 0.15 -1.62
C LEU A 122 2.25 0.23 -0.35
N GLY A 123 2.62 -0.92 0.21
CA GLY A 123 3.42 -1.00 1.43
C GLY A 123 2.64 -0.77 2.74
N LEU A 124 1.30 -0.70 2.67
CA LEU A 124 0.38 -0.61 3.79
C LEU A 124 -0.37 -1.93 3.99
N SER A 125 -0.63 -2.30 5.23
CA SER A 125 -1.38 -3.50 5.58
C SER A 125 -2.89 -3.22 5.58
N VAL A 126 -3.60 -3.75 4.60
CA VAL A 126 -5.06 -3.63 4.46
C VAL A 126 -5.76 -4.75 5.23
N GLY A 127 -6.73 -4.37 6.06
CA GLY A 127 -7.47 -5.29 6.95
C GLY A 127 -6.79 -5.52 8.31
N ALA A 128 -5.58 -5.00 8.52
CA ALA A 128 -4.93 -5.02 9.82
C ALA A 128 -5.51 -3.95 10.75
N SER A 129 -5.72 -4.31 12.02
CA SER A 129 -6.05 -3.33 13.05
C SER A 129 -4.78 -2.62 13.51
N MET A 130 -4.46 -1.50 12.87
CA MET A 130 -3.31 -0.66 13.21
C MET A 130 -3.43 0.01 14.60
N ALA A 131 -4.53 -0.19 15.31
CA ALA A 131 -4.63 0.13 16.73
C ALA A 131 -3.85 -0.87 17.63
N LYS A 132 -3.61 -2.11 17.17
CA LYS A 132 -2.88 -3.12 17.93
C LYS A 132 -1.40 -3.08 17.59
N VAL A 133 -0.56 -3.15 18.62
CA VAL A 133 0.91 -3.08 18.50
C VAL A 133 1.48 -4.21 17.63
N THR A 134 0.86 -5.40 17.64
CA THR A 134 1.32 -6.57 16.88
C THR A 134 1.40 -6.33 15.38
N TYR A 135 0.45 -5.59 14.81
CA TYR A 135 0.43 -5.28 13.37
C TYR A 135 1.48 -4.24 12.96
N TRP A 136 2.14 -3.58 13.92
CA TRP A 136 3.27 -2.69 13.64
C TRP A 136 4.61 -3.41 13.57
N ASN A 137 4.71 -4.68 13.96
CA ASN A 137 5.97 -5.42 13.93
C ASN A 137 6.63 -5.43 12.54
N PRO A 138 5.93 -5.72 11.42
CA PRO A 138 6.55 -5.69 10.09
C PRO A 138 7.06 -4.30 9.71
N ILE A 139 6.39 -3.25 10.18
CA ILE A 139 6.82 -1.86 9.96
C ILE A 139 8.08 -1.60 10.78
N ILE A 140 8.09 -1.94 12.08
CA ILE A 140 9.24 -1.78 12.96
C ILE A 140 10.47 -2.51 12.39
N GLU A 141 10.30 -3.74 11.91
CA GLU A 141 11.33 -4.53 11.25
C GLU A 141 11.85 -3.83 9.99
N LYS A 142 10.97 -3.25 9.16
CA LYS A 142 11.35 -2.44 7.99
C LYS A 142 12.18 -1.22 8.38
N PHE A 143 11.85 -0.55 9.48
CA PHE A 143 12.65 0.55 10.03
C PHE A 143 14.05 0.06 10.44
N GLN A 144 14.14 -1.07 11.14
CA GLN A 144 15.41 -1.66 11.57
C GLN A 144 16.26 -2.11 10.37
N ALA A 145 15.66 -2.81 9.42
CA ALA A 145 16.32 -3.29 8.21
C ALA A 145 16.87 -2.16 7.33
N ARG A 146 16.20 -0.99 7.30
CA ARG A 146 16.74 0.18 6.60
C ARG A 146 17.94 0.80 7.31
N LEU A 147 17.95 0.78 8.65
CA LEU A 147 19.05 1.29 9.45
C LEU A 147 20.25 0.34 9.45
N SER A 148 20.03 -0.98 9.49
CA SER A 148 21.10 -1.97 9.50
C SER A 148 21.95 -1.98 8.21
N LYS A 149 21.39 -1.49 7.09
CA LYS A 149 22.17 -1.23 5.86
C LYS A 149 23.30 -0.23 6.06
N TRP A 150 23.21 0.61 7.09
CA TRP A 150 24.20 1.63 7.39
C TRP A 150 24.91 1.27 8.68
N LYS A 151 26.21 0.96 8.59
CA LYS A 151 27.02 0.73 9.78
C LYS A 151 27.22 2.06 10.52
N ALA A 152 26.46 2.27 11.59
CA ALA A 152 26.44 3.54 12.31
C ALA A 152 27.82 3.92 12.88
N SER A 153 28.69 2.93 13.12
CA SER A 153 30.07 3.14 13.56
C SER A 153 31.00 3.72 12.49
N ASN A 154 30.66 3.61 11.20
CA ASN A 154 31.43 4.17 10.09
C ASN A 154 30.98 5.58 9.67
N LEU A 155 29.97 6.13 10.35
CA LEU A 155 29.35 7.40 9.99
C LEU A 155 29.72 8.49 10.99
N SER A 156 30.02 9.68 10.47
CA SER A 156 30.17 10.87 11.30
C SER A 156 28.86 11.18 12.03
N PHE A 157 28.93 11.99 13.08
CA PHE A 157 27.73 12.48 13.78
C PHE A 157 26.76 13.17 12.81
N GLY A 158 27.27 14.02 11.92
CA GLY A 158 26.49 14.66 10.86
C GLY A 158 25.86 13.65 9.89
N GLY A 159 26.61 12.63 9.45
CA GLY A 159 26.10 11.57 8.58
C GLY A 159 24.95 10.79 9.22
N ARG A 160 25.06 10.43 10.51
CA ARG A 160 23.98 9.78 11.27
C ARG A 160 22.76 10.67 11.42
N LEU A 161 22.95 11.96 11.70
CA LEU A 161 21.85 12.93 11.79
C LEU A 161 21.11 13.06 10.46
N THR A 162 21.84 13.21 9.36
CA THR A 162 21.27 13.32 8.01
C THR A 162 20.50 12.07 7.62
N LEU A 163 21.04 10.88 7.85
CA LEU A 163 20.35 9.62 7.56
C LEU A 163 19.11 9.43 8.45
N CYS A 164 19.19 9.77 9.73
CA CYS A 164 18.03 9.79 10.62
C CYS A 164 16.92 10.70 10.06
N LYS A 165 17.26 11.90 9.58
CA LYS A 165 16.28 12.82 8.99
C LYS A 165 15.74 12.31 7.64
N ALA A 166 16.60 11.85 6.74
CA ALA A 166 16.18 11.44 5.40
C ALA A 166 15.34 10.16 5.40
N VAL A 167 15.76 9.14 6.15
CA VAL A 167 15.15 7.80 6.09
C VAL A 167 14.08 7.60 7.14
N LEU A 168 14.31 8.03 8.39
CA LEU A 168 13.36 7.76 9.48
C LEU A 168 12.20 8.74 9.46
N SER A 169 12.45 10.02 9.21
CA SER A 169 11.35 10.99 9.16
C SER A 169 10.41 10.70 8.00
N SER A 170 10.93 10.40 6.79
CA SER A 170 10.08 10.09 5.63
C SER A 170 9.19 8.85 5.85
N LEU A 171 9.76 7.76 6.39
CA LEU A 171 9.01 6.54 6.64
C LEU A 171 7.98 6.72 7.77
N SER A 172 8.35 7.44 8.84
CA SER A 172 7.43 7.76 9.93
C SER A 172 6.28 8.64 9.45
N THR A 173 6.57 9.67 8.65
CA THR A 173 5.53 10.54 8.08
C THR A 173 4.56 9.75 7.21
N PHE A 174 5.05 8.85 6.35
CA PHE A 174 4.19 8.02 5.50
C PHE A 174 3.23 7.12 6.28
N TYR A 175 3.71 6.42 7.32
CA TYR A 175 2.84 5.53 8.09
C TYR A 175 1.92 6.29 9.06
N PHE A 176 2.39 7.40 9.65
CA PHE A 176 1.60 8.18 10.60
C PHE A 176 0.56 9.08 9.93
N SER A 177 0.74 9.44 8.65
CA SER A 177 -0.33 10.13 7.89
C SER A 177 -1.52 9.20 7.61
N MET A 178 -1.30 7.88 7.58
CA MET A 178 -2.35 6.88 7.30
C MET A 178 -2.97 6.30 8.57
N TYR A 179 -2.17 6.09 9.62
CA TYR A 179 -2.61 5.40 10.84
C TYR A 179 -2.21 6.15 12.10
N LYS A 180 -3.14 6.21 13.05
CA LYS A 180 -2.85 6.65 14.41
C LYS A 180 -2.06 5.56 15.15
N ALA A 181 -0.75 5.76 15.29
CA ALA A 181 0.13 4.81 15.94
C ALA A 181 -0.08 4.75 17.46
N PRO A 182 -0.11 3.55 18.08
CA PRO A 182 -0.10 3.42 19.52
C PRO A 182 1.14 4.07 20.14
N VAL A 183 1.00 4.69 21.31
CA VAL A 183 2.12 5.33 22.03
C VAL A 183 3.30 4.37 22.23
N LYS A 184 3.04 3.09 22.46
CA LYS A 184 4.08 2.05 22.60
C LYS A 184 4.91 1.89 21.31
N VAL A 185 4.29 2.01 20.15
CA VAL A 185 4.97 1.92 18.84
C VAL A 185 5.83 3.15 18.61
N ILE A 186 5.29 4.35 18.87
CA ILE A 186 6.02 5.61 18.74
C ILE A 186 7.29 5.56 19.62
N LYS A 187 7.15 5.21 20.90
CA LYS A 187 8.30 5.05 21.82
C LYS A 187 9.31 4.01 21.34
N THR A 188 8.85 2.94 20.69
CA THR A 188 9.74 1.90 20.15
C THR A 188 10.55 2.43 18.96
N LEU A 189 9.90 3.15 18.04
CA LEU A 189 10.56 3.77 16.90
C LEU A 189 11.54 4.88 17.33
N GLU A 190 11.20 5.67 18.33
CA GLU A 190 12.12 6.66 18.93
C GLU A 190 13.36 5.99 19.53
N LYS A 191 13.19 4.86 20.25
CA LYS A 191 14.32 4.10 20.78
C LYS A 191 15.24 3.59 19.67
N ILE A 192 14.68 3.12 18.55
CA ILE A 192 15.44 2.65 17.38
C ILE A 192 16.23 3.82 16.77
N ARG A 193 15.57 4.96 16.54
CA ARG A 193 16.19 6.20 16.04
C ARG A 193 17.35 6.65 16.91
N MET A 194 17.13 6.72 18.23
CA MET A 194 18.15 7.18 19.18
C MET A 194 19.32 6.21 19.30
N ARG A 195 19.07 4.90 19.18
CA ARG A 195 20.15 3.89 19.17
C ARG A 195 21.07 4.08 17.97
N PHE A 196 20.51 4.22 16.77
CA PHE A 196 21.28 4.46 15.55
C PHE A 196 22.06 5.77 15.61
N PHE A 197 21.40 6.86 16.05
CA PHE A 197 22.04 8.16 16.20
C PHE A 197 23.24 8.14 17.15
N ARG A 198 23.14 7.38 18.26
CA ARG A 198 24.24 7.18 19.21
C ARG A 198 25.36 6.28 18.65
N GLY A 199 25.14 5.61 17.52
CA GLY A 199 26.11 4.70 16.90
C GLY A 199 26.27 3.40 17.66
N GLY A 200 25.21 2.95 18.32
CA GLY A 200 25.15 1.59 18.85
C GLY A 200 24.87 0.61 17.72
N ASP A 201 25.62 -0.49 17.69
CA ASP A 201 25.28 -1.70 16.91
C ASP A 201 24.37 -2.62 17.73
N GLU A 202 23.84 -3.69 17.14
CA GLU A 202 22.95 -4.67 17.81
C GLU A 202 23.53 -5.23 19.12
N THR A 203 24.86 -5.24 19.25
CA THR A 203 25.61 -5.84 20.36
C THR A 203 26.24 -4.83 21.34
N SER A 204 26.28 -3.53 21.04
CA SER A 204 26.96 -2.54 21.90
C SER A 204 26.13 -1.28 22.18
N LYS A 205 25.79 -1.05 23.45
CA LYS A 205 25.22 0.22 23.93
C LYS A 205 26.36 1.22 24.13
N LYS A 206 26.53 2.19 23.22
CA LYS A 206 27.35 3.37 23.49
C LYS A 206 26.56 4.36 24.36
N MET A 207 27.13 4.76 25.49
CA MET A 207 26.54 5.77 26.39
C MET A 207 26.43 7.13 25.68
N ALA A 208 25.36 7.85 25.98
CA ALA A 208 25.14 9.20 25.47
C ALA A 208 25.51 10.23 26.54
N TRP A 209 26.45 11.12 26.21
CA TRP A 209 26.84 12.24 27.06
C TRP A 209 25.89 13.45 26.96
N ILE A 210 24.96 13.46 25.99
CA ILE A 210 24.04 14.60 25.75
C ILE A 210 22.63 14.10 25.40
N TYR A 211 21.62 14.60 26.13
CA TYR A 211 20.20 14.39 25.86
C TYR A 211 19.74 15.34 24.75
N TYR A 212 19.47 14.83 23.55
CA TYR A 212 18.81 15.59 22.48
C TYR A 212 17.36 15.12 22.34
N SER A 213 16.42 16.05 22.50
CA SER A 213 14.99 15.86 22.25
C SER A 213 14.70 15.87 20.76
N MET A 214 14.92 14.75 20.09
CA MET A 214 14.54 14.57 18.69
C MET A 214 13.06 14.19 18.60
N ASN A 215 12.17 15.14 18.90
CA ASN A 215 10.73 14.93 18.84
C ASN A 215 10.31 14.48 17.43
N ILE A 216 9.49 13.44 17.35
CA ILE A 216 8.70 13.16 16.16
C ILE A 216 7.57 14.19 16.20
N ILE A 217 7.64 15.21 15.35
CA ILE A 217 6.50 16.13 15.16
C ILE A 217 5.44 15.32 14.43
N ILE A 218 4.52 14.73 15.19
CA ILE A 218 3.27 14.20 14.67
C ILE A 218 2.36 15.41 14.52
N GLN A 219 2.29 16.00 13.33
CA GLN A 219 1.17 16.89 13.02
C GLN A 219 -0.08 16.03 12.95
N ASN A 220 -0.88 16.06 14.02
CA ASN A 220 -2.26 15.60 13.96
C ASN A 220 -3.05 16.71 13.25
N ASN A 221 -3.56 16.44 12.05
CA ASN A 221 -4.74 17.13 11.54
C ASN A 221 -5.97 16.36 11.97
#